data_AF-A0A349TID9-F1
#
_entry.id   AF-A0A349TID9-F1
#
_cell.length_a   1.000
_cell.length_b   1.000
_cell.length_c   1.000
_cell.angle_alpha   90.00
_cell.angle_beta   90.00
_cell.angle_gamma   90.00
#
_symmetry.space_group_name_H-M   'P 1'
#
loop_
_entity.id
_entity.type
_entity.pdbx_description
1 polymer ?
#
loop_
_entity_poly.entity_id
_entity_poly.type
_entity_poly.pdbx_seq_one_letter_code
_entity_poly.pdbx_strand_id
1 'polypeptide(L)'
;AVALYSKMGIERGDKEGRMRAVLRNFEFFDAPYIAFIGMNPNFGTTVAIDVGMWAQTLMLTMVAFGLHSCPMGTMRNYPDMVRDAFDIQDGTKILFGISFGYEDPAVPANETRTTRDSISTNIVFKSA
;
A
#
# COMPACT_ATOMS: atom_id res chain seq x y z
N ALA A 1 -3.01 -8.35 -9.19
CA ALA A 1 -4.25 -8.94 -8.65
C ALA A 1 -4.36 -10.44 -8.92
N VAL A 2 -4.26 -10.91 -10.17
CA VAL A 2 -4.44 -12.35 -10.50
C VAL A 2 -3.50 -13.25 -9.71
N ALA A 3 -2.18 -13.01 -9.75
CA ALA A 3 -1.20 -13.83 -9.02
C ALA A 3 -1.48 -13.93 -7.51
N LEU A 4 -1.88 -12.81 -6.89
CA LEU A 4 -2.23 -12.75 -5.46
C LEU A 4 -3.47 -13.60 -5.15
N TYR A 5 -4.56 -13.39 -5.89
CA TYR A 5 -5.80 -14.13 -5.66
C TYR A 5 -5.64 -15.63 -5.95
N SER A 6 -4.86 -16.00 -6.97
CA SER A 6 -4.53 -17.40 -7.23
C SER A 6 -3.80 -18.05 -6.06
N LYS A 7 -2.84 -17.35 -5.44
CA LYS A 7 -2.15 -17.85 -4.23
C LYS A 7 -3.07 -18.00 -3.02
N MET A 8 -4.13 -17.20 -2.94
CA MET A 8 -5.15 -17.29 -1.91
C MET A 8 -6.24 -18.35 -2.21
N GLY A 9 -6.18 -19.05 -3.35
CA GLY A 9 -7.22 -19.98 -3.78
C GLY A 9 -8.53 -19.30 -4.22
N ILE A 10 -8.48 -18.00 -4.55
CA ILE A 10 -9.65 -17.21 -4.96
C ILE A 10 -9.74 -17.18 -6.47
N GLU A 11 -10.74 -17.85 -7.02
CA GLU A 11 -10.99 -17.86 -8.46
C GLU A 11 -11.53 -16.52 -8.97
N ARG A 12 -11.40 -16.27 -10.28
CA ARG A 12 -11.88 -15.02 -10.89
C ARG A 12 -13.39 -14.82 -10.71
N GLY A 13 -14.17 -15.91 -10.70
CA GLY A 13 -15.62 -15.89 -10.52
C GLY A 13 -16.08 -15.84 -9.06
N ASP A 14 -15.17 -16.06 -8.10
CA ASP A 14 -15.49 -16.07 -6.67
C ASP A 14 -15.65 -14.64 -6.14
N LYS A 15 -16.85 -14.09 -6.31
CA LYS A 15 -17.18 -12.72 -5.85
C LYS A 15 -17.03 -12.58 -4.34
N GLU A 16 -17.44 -13.58 -3.58
CA GLU A 16 -17.42 -13.54 -2.12
C GLU A 16 -15.98 -13.60 -1.60
N GLY A 17 -15.14 -14.50 -2.12
CA GLY A 17 -13.73 -14.59 -1.75
C GLY A 17 -12.96 -13.32 -2.09
N ARG A 18 -13.24 -12.71 -3.24
CA ARG A 18 -12.66 -11.41 -3.60
C ARG A 18 -13.11 -10.31 -2.64
N MET A 19 -14.38 -10.30 -2.24
CA MET A 19 -14.87 -9.34 -1.24
C MET A 19 -14.17 -9.54 0.11
N ARG A 20 -14.06 -10.79 0.59
CA ARG A 20 -13.30 -11.10 1.80
C ARG A 20 -11.86 -10.59 1.72
N ALA A 21 -11.18 -10.81 0.58
CA ALA A 21 -9.82 -10.32 0.38
C ALA A 21 -9.71 -8.78 0.35
N VAL A 22 -10.74 -8.08 -0.14
CA VAL A 22 -10.79 -6.61 -0.06
C VAL A 22 -10.95 -6.16 1.39
N LEU A 23 -11.84 -6.80 2.16
CA LEU A 23 -12.10 -6.47 3.56
C LEU A 23 -10.85 -6.56 4.43
N ARG A 24 -9.92 -7.46 4.12
CA ARG A 24 -8.61 -7.58 4.78
C ARG A 24 -7.80 -6.28 4.82
N ASN A 25 -8.03 -5.34 3.91
CA ASN A 25 -7.40 -4.01 3.96
C ASN A 25 -7.80 -3.25 5.24
N PHE A 26 -9.05 -3.37 5.69
CA PHE A 26 -9.59 -2.70 6.87
C PHE A 26 -9.24 -3.43 8.18
N GLU A 27 -8.79 -4.68 8.07
CA GLU A 27 -8.18 -5.45 9.14
C GLU A 27 -6.64 -5.30 9.16
N PHE A 28 -6.11 -4.41 8.30
CA PHE A 28 -4.67 -4.15 8.10
C PHE A 28 -3.83 -5.41 7.85
N PHE A 29 -4.46 -6.47 7.35
CA PHE A 29 -3.85 -7.80 7.17
C PHE A 29 -3.27 -8.40 8.47
N ASP A 30 -3.89 -8.11 9.62
CA ASP A 30 -3.42 -8.49 10.97
C ASP A 30 -2.08 -7.87 11.38
N ALA A 31 -1.63 -6.82 10.67
CA ALA A 31 -0.43 -6.10 11.05
C ALA A 31 -0.61 -5.40 12.41
N PRO A 32 0.41 -5.40 13.28
CA PRO A 32 0.34 -4.73 14.58
C PRO A 32 0.31 -3.20 14.47
N TYR A 33 0.72 -2.64 13.34
CA TYR A 33 0.83 -1.20 13.15
C TYR A 33 0.30 -0.73 11.79
N ILE A 34 -0.20 0.50 11.77
CA ILE A 34 -0.66 1.22 10.58
C ILE A 34 -0.12 2.66 10.61
N ALA A 35 0.45 3.12 9.50
CA ALA A 35 0.81 4.52 9.30
C ALA A 35 -0.10 5.14 8.23
N PHE A 36 -0.78 6.23 8.55
CA PHE A 36 -1.57 6.99 7.56
C PHE A 36 -0.73 8.13 7.00
N ILE A 37 -0.59 8.15 5.68
CA ILE A 37 0.23 9.15 4.98
C ILE A 37 -0.71 10.19 4.36
N GLY A 38 -0.61 11.42 4.86
CA GLY A 38 -1.40 12.55 4.40
C GLY A 38 -0.55 13.69 3.84
N MET A 39 -1.20 14.62 3.15
CA MET A 39 -0.59 15.88 2.74
C MET A 39 -1.60 17.03 2.84
N ASN A 40 -1.11 18.26 3.02
CA ASN A 40 -1.97 19.44 2.96
C ASN A 40 -2.62 19.53 1.56
N PRO A 41 -3.96 19.75 1.47
CA PRO A 41 -4.68 19.76 0.20
C PRO A 41 -4.28 20.91 -0.74
N ASN A 42 -3.63 21.96 -0.24
CA ASN A 42 -3.14 23.08 -1.04
C ASN A 42 -1.88 22.74 -1.85
N PHE A 43 -1.22 21.62 -1.53
CA PHE A 43 -0.05 21.18 -2.28
C PHE A 43 -0.42 20.41 -3.54
N GLY A 44 0.31 20.70 -4.63
CA GLY A 44 0.16 20.04 -5.92
C GLY A 44 1.02 18.77 -6.07
N THR A 45 1.08 18.28 -7.31
CA THR A 45 1.74 17.01 -7.67
C THR A 45 3.21 16.92 -7.25
N THR A 46 3.96 18.02 -7.28
CA THR A 46 5.38 18.03 -6.86
C THR A 46 5.55 17.51 -5.44
N VAL A 47 4.76 18.01 -4.50
CA VAL A 47 4.81 17.56 -3.10
C VAL A 47 4.30 16.13 -2.96
N ALA A 48 3.32 15.72 -3.77
CA ALA A 48 2.88 14.33 -3.78
C ALA A 48 4.00 13.35 -4.21
N ILE A 49 4.89 13.78 -5.11
CA ILE A 49 6.10 13.02 -5.49
C ILE A 49 7.06 12.93 -4.30
N ASP A 50 7.30 14.03 -3.59
CA ASP A 50 8.16 14.04 -2.39
C ASP A 50 7.63 13.08 -1.31
N VAL A 51 6.31 13.09 -1.06
CA VAL A 51 5.65 12.16 -0.13
C VAL A 51 5.82 10.71 -0.59
N GLY A 52 5.71 10.45 -1.90
CA GLY A 52 5.94 9.11 -2.47
C GLY A 52 7.38 8.63 -2.29
N MET A 53 8.37 9.51 -2.52
CA MET A 53 9.78 9.21 -2.28
C MET A 53 10.04 8.92 -0.79
N TRP A 54 9.51 9.75 0.10
CA TRP A 54 9.63 9.55 1.54
C TRP A 54 9.01 8.22 2.00
N ALA A 55 7.81 7.89 1.52
CA ALA A 55 7.12 6.66 1.88
C ALA A 55 7.87 5.41 1.40
N GLN A 56 8.45 5.46 0.19
CA GLN A 56 9.30 4.38 -0.30
C GLN A 56 10.57 4.22 0.55
N THR A 57 11.22 5.33 0.93
CA THR A 57 12.39 5.28 1.84
C THR A 57 12.01 4.68 3.19
N LEU A 58 10.84 5.02 3.75
CA LEU A 58 10.33 4.41 4.98
C LEU A 58 10.17 2.90 4.83
N MET A 59 9.53 2.43 3.76
CA MET A 59 9.35 0.99 3.53
C MET A 59 10.67 0.23 3.32
N LEU A 60 11.64 0.84 2.61
CA LEU A 60 12.98 0.26 2.47
C LEU A 60 13.72 0.21 3.82
N THR A 61 13.53 1.23 4.65
CA THR A 61 14.09 1.25 6.01
C THR A 61 13.46 0.16 6.87
N MET A 62 12.14 -0.04 6.81
CA MET A 62 11.46 -1.14 7.51
C MET A 62 12.11 -2.49 7.16
N VAL A 63 12.34 -2.77 5.87
CA VAL A 63 13.03 -3.98 5.42
C VAL A 63 14.44 -4.10 5.99
N ALA A 64 15.21 -3.00 6.04
CA ALA A 64 16.55 -2.99 6.62
C ALA A 64 16.58 -3.35 8.12
N PHE A 65 15.46 -3.14 8.83
CA PHE A 65 15.27 -3.52 10.24
C PHE A 65 14.46 -4.82 10.42
N GLY A 66 14.25 -5.59 9.35
CA GLY A 66 13.53 -6.89 9.41
C GLY A 66 12.01 -6.78 9.47
N LEU A 67 11.45 -5.59 9.24
CA LEU A 67 10.01 -5.36 9.13
C LEU A 67 9.55 -5.44 7.67
N HIS A 68 8.27 -5.75 7.50
CA HIS A 68 7.58 -5.83 6.23
C HIS A 68 6.42 -4.83 6.22
N SER A 69 6.06 -4.37 5.03
CA SER A 69 5.07 -3.30 4.86
C SER A 69 4.20 -3.50 3.63
N CYS A 70 2.94 -3.10 3.72
CA CYS A 70 1.99 -3.09 2.60
C CYS A 70 1.41 -1.68 2.41
N PRO A 71 1.77 -0.96 1.33
CA PRO A 71 1.13 0.31 1.01
C PRO A 71 -0.29 0.07 0.45
N MET A 72 -1.28 0.66 1.09
CA MET A 72 -2.71 0.45 0.86
C MET A 72 -3.42 1.73 0.44
N GLY A 73 -3.70 1.85 -0.87
CA GLY A 73 -4.51 2.94 -1.41
C GLY A 73 -5.96 2.95 -0.87
N THR A 74 -6.48 1.80 -0.43
CA THR A 74 -7.83 1.64 0.13
C THR A 74 -8.07 2.54 1.34
N MET A 75 -7.03 2.85 2.12
CA MET A 75 -7.14 3.66 3.34
C MET A 75 -7.59 5.09 3.10
N ARG A 76 -7.46 5.60 1.87
CA ARG A 76 -7.95 6.93 1.51
C ARG A 76 -9.47 7.00 1.30
N ASN A 77 -10.17 5.86 1.27
CA ASN A 77 -11.60 5.81 0.97
C ASN A 77 -12.46 6.32 2.13
N TYR A 78 -11.91 6.34 3.35
CA TYR A 78 -12.59 6.84 4.55
C TYR A 78 -11.70 7.82 5.32
N PRO A 79 -11.35 8.96 4.69
CA PRO A 79 -10.37 9.88 5.27
C PRO A 79 -10.90 10.60 6.51
N ASP A 80 -12.23 10.76 6.65
CA ASP A 80 -12.85 11.34 7.83
C ASP A 80 -12.62 10.47 9.08
N MET A 81 -12.81 9.15 8.98
CA MET A 81 -12.53 8.24 10.10
C MET A 81 -11.08 8.31 10.56
N VAL A 82 -10.14 8.47 9.61
CA VAL A 82 -8.72 8.64 9.95
C VAL A 82 -8.49 9.98 10.62
N ARG A 83 -9.05 11.06 10.10
CA ARG A 83 -8.91 12.38 10.72
C ARG A 83 -9.47 12.42 12.13
N ASP A 84 -10.66 11.85 12.32
CA ASP A 84 -11.32 11.77 13.63
C ASP A 84 -10.49 10.96 14.63
N ALA A 85 -9.91 9.82 14.19
CA ALA A 85 -9.10 8.97 15.06
C ALA A 85 -7.76 9.61 15.51
N PHE A 86 -7.28 10.62 14.80
CA PHE A 86 -6.01 11.31 15.07
C PHE A 86 -6.18 12.80 15.42
N ASP A 87 -7.40 13.25 15.68
CA ASP A 87 -7.75 14.66 15.98
C ASP A 87 -7.23 15.66 14.93
N ILE A 88 -7.25 15.30 13.65
CA ILE A 88 -6.73 16.10 12.54
C ILE A 88 -7.81 17.06 12.02
N GLN A 89 -7.64 18.35 12.29
CA GLN A 89 -8.64 19.39 11.98
C GLN A 89 -8.28 20.31 10.80
N ASP A 90 -7.05 20.22 10.28
CA ASP A 90 -6.52 21.13 9.26
C ASP A 90 -6.91 20.76 7.81
N GLY A 91 -7.79 19.77 7.65
CA GLY A 91 -8.22 19.30 6.34
C GLY A 91 -7.17 18.47 5.59
N THR A 92 -6.13 17.96 6.27
CA THR A 92 -5.13 17.06 5.68
C THR A 92 -5.80 15.96 4.86
N LYS A 93 -5.33 15.81 3.62
CA LYS A 93 -5.81 14.80 2.68
C LYS A 93 -5.03 13.51 2.88
N ILE A 94 -5.72 12.45 3.27
CA ILE A 94 -5.13 11.11 3.38
C ILE A 94 -4.89 10.55 1.98
N LEU A 95 -3.64 10.19 1.68
CA LEU A 95 -3.25 9.67 0.36
C LEU A 95 -3.34 8.15 0.31
N PHE A 96 -2.80 7.47 1.33
CA PHE A 96 -2.80 6.02 1.50
C PHE A 96 -2.37 5.67 2.95
N GLY A 97 -2.46 4.40 3.32
CA GLY A 97 -1.88 3.89 4.56
C GLY A 97 -0.80 2.85 4.29
N ILE A 98 0.01 2.54 5.29
CA ILE A 98 1.04 1.49 5.24
C ILE A 98 0.83 0.59 6.45
N SER A 99 0.32 -0.62 6.26
CA SER A 99 0.33 -1.62 7.33
C SER A 99 1.74 -2.20 7.43
N PHE A 100 2.24 -2.44 8.64
CA PHE A 100 3.59 -2.95 8.82
C PHE A 100 3.77 -3.76 10.10
N GLY A 101 4.74 -4.68 10.07
CA GLY A 101 5.03 -5.61 11.15
C GLY A 101 6.00 -6.69 10.69
N TYR A 102 5.89 -7.88 11.27
CA TYR A 102 6.65 -9.06 10.85
C TYR A 102 5.80 -9.89 9.91
N GLU A 103 6.36 -10.30 8.77
CA GLU A 103 5.69 -11.17 7.81
C GLU A 103 5.46 -12.54 8.43
N ASP A 104 4.24 -13.07 8.26
CA ASP A 104 3.97 -14.50 8.44
C ASP A 104 4.18 -15.23 7.11
N PRO A 105 5.27 -16.00 6.95
CA PRO A 105 5.56 -16.71 5.71
C PRO A 105 4.58 -17.87 5.44
N ALA A 106 3.77 -18.29 6.43
CA ALA A 106 2.75 -19.32 6.25
C ALA A 106 1.50 -18.80 5.53
N VAL A 107 1.31 -17.48 5.43
CA VAL A 107 0.18 -16.89 4.71
C VAL A 107 0.41 -17.02 3.20
N PRO A 108 -0.44 -17.75 2.44
CA PRO A 108 -0.19 -18.03 1.03
C PRO A 108 -0.06 -16.78 0.15
N ALA A 109 -0.74 -15.69 0.54
CA ALA A 109 -0.67 -14.40 -0.15
C ALA A 109 0.78 -13.86 -0.23
N ASN A 110 1.60 -14.12 0.79
CA ASN A 110 2.97 -13.61 0.92
C ASN A 110 3.97 -14.34 0.01
N GLU A 111 3.61 -15.53 -0.49
CA GLU A 111 4.38 -16.22 -1.54
C GLU A 111 4.21 -15.57 -2.92
N THR A 112 3.29 -14.61 -3.06
CA THR A 112 3.06 -13.95 -4.34
C THR A 112 4.33 -13.23 -4.78
N ARG A 113 4.78 -13.52 -6.01
CA ARG A 113 5.83 -12.77 -6.68
C ARG A 113 5.24 -12.08 -7.88
N THR A 114 5.40 -10.76 -7.92
CA THR A 114 4.99 -9.93 -9.06
C THR A 114 6.17 -9.74 -10.00
N THR A 115 5.93 -9.77 -11.30
CA THR A 115 6.92 -9.34 -12.29
C THR A 115 6.97 -7.80 -12.37
N ARG A 116 8.00 -7.29 -13.03
CA ARG A 116 8.07 -5.89 -13.49
C ARG A 116 8.27 -5.91 -15.00
N ASP A 117 7.78 -4.87 -15.67
CA ASP A 117 8.00 -4.71 -17.11
C ASP A 117 9.48 -4.56 -17.41
N SER A 118 9.86 -4.87 -18.65
CA SER A 118 11.21 -4.60 -19.15
C SER A 118 11.55 -3.12 -18.97
N ILE A 119 12.82 -2.82 -18.68
CA ILE A 119 13.30 -1.43 -18.58
C ILE A 119 13.01 -0.65 -19.87
N SER A 120 13.07 -1.30 -21.02
CA SER A 120 12.80 -0.70 -22.33
C SER A 120 11.35 -0.24 -22.52
N THR A 121 10.42 -0.71 -21.69
CA THR A 121 9.02 -0.26 -21.69
C THR A 121 8.88 1.13 -21.07
N ASN A 122 9.76 1.48 -20.13
CA ASN A 122 9.63 2.69 -19.31
C ASN A 122 10.81 3.67 -19.47
N ILE A 123 11.88 3.27 -20.17
CA ILE A 123 13.11 4.05 -20.32
C ILE A 123 13.46 4.18 -21.81
N VAL A 124 13.63 5.41 -22.27
CA VAL A 124 14.10 5.74 -23.63
C VAL A 124 15.56 6.17 -23.56
N PHE A 125 16.44 5.40 -24.19
CA PHE A 125 17.85 5.75 -24.34
C PHE A 125 18.04 6.55 -25.62
N LYS A 126 18.68 7.71 -25.54
CA LYS A 126 19.07 8.52 -26.69
C LYS A 126 20.55 8.89 -26.53
N SER A 127 21.40 8.41 -27.44
CA SER A 127 22.76 8.91 -27.58
C SER A 127 22.76 10.18 -28.43
N ALA A 128 23.77 11.04 -28.22
CA ALA A 128 24.05 12.18 -29.09
C ALA A 128 24.47 11.72 -30.49
#